data_AF-A0A0Q7E818-F1
#
_entry.id   AF-A0A0Q7E818-F1
#
_cell.length_a   1.000
_cell.length_b   1.000
_cell.length_c   1.000
_cell.angle_alpha   90.00
_cell.angle_beta   90.00
_cell.angle_gamma   90.00
#
_symmetry.space_group_name_H-M   'P 1'
#
loop_
_entity.id
_entity.type
_entity.pdbx_description
1 polymer ?
#
loop_
_entity_poly.entity_id
_entity_poly.type
_entity_poly.pdbx_seq_one_letter_code
_entity_poly.pdbx_strand_id
1 'polypeptide(L)'
;MSEFGPFHRKKAPKQRYDDVLKQEASSEIWGKPLRLGGLFPKVKAYSMPLCFGIAAGIECADGEGIEFVTAVPPSEVLPNGVVYWTLGETPVPGLRKIDDETIALTVTISKVVYSERGEKPNEPQRNAPVHP
;
A
#
# COMPACT_ATOMS: atom_id res chain seq x y z
N MET A 1 -14.31 18.81 4.99
CA MET A 1 -13.35 18.77 3.88
C MET A 1 -13.76 17.64 2.97
N SER A 2 -13.68 17.80 1.66
CA SER A 2 -13.99 16.72 0.71
C SER A 2 -12.81 15.73 0.68
N GLU A 3 -13.08 14.44 0.84
CA GLU A 3 -12.07 13.40 0.71
C GLU A 3 -11.93 12.96 -0.75
N PHE A 4 -10.70 12.68 -1.17
CA PHE A 4 -10.36 12.11 -2.47
C PHE A 4 -10.22 10.58 -2.36
N GLY A 5 -10.76 9.86 -3.33
CA GLY A 5 -10.67 8.40 -3.43
C GLY A 5 -12.00 7.76 -3.82
N PRO A 6 -12.14 6.42 -3.67
CA PRO A 6 -11.14 5.52 -3.10
C PRO A 6 -9.90 5.39 -3.97
N PHE A 7 -8.75 5.32 -3.32
CA PHE A 7 -7.49 4.91 -3.94
C PHE A 7 -7.10 3.54 -3.42
N HIS A 8 -6.30 2.81 -4.18
CA HIS A 8 -5.62 1.63 -3.67
C HIS A 8 -4.12 1.65 -3.92
N ARG A 9 -3.38 1.10 -2.96
CA ARG A 9 -1.97 0.76 -3.11
C ARG A 9 -1.83 -0.74 -3.16
N LYS A 10 -1.28 -1.24 -4.27
CA LYS A 10 -0.92 -2.66 -4.41
C LYS A 10 0.21 -3.03 -3.46
N LYS A 11 0.14 -4.23 -2.88
CA LYS A 11 1.23 -4.82 -2.10
C LYS A 11 2.53 -4.81 -2.90
N ALA A 12 3.57 -4.21 -2.32
CA ALA A 12 4.89 -4.28 -2.94
C ALA A 12 5.51 -5.68 -2.73
N PRO A 13 6.34 -6.19 -3.66
CA PRO A 13 6.88 -7.56 -3.57
C PRO A 13 7.63 -7.88 -2.27
N LYS A 14 8.21 -6.87 -1.61
CA LYS A 14 8.98 -7.00 -0.37
C LYS A 14 8.25 -6.44 0.87
N GLN A 15 7.01 -5.97 0.71
CA GLN A 15 6.25 -5.41 1.83
C GLN A 15 5.77 -6.53 2.75
N ARG A 16 6.07 -6.39 4.04
CA ARG A 16 5.65 -7.34 5.08
C ARG A 16 4.30 -6.93 5.65
N TYR A 17 3.57 -7.90 6.19
CA TYR A 17 2.28 -7.65 6.84
C TYR A 17 2.42 -6.67 8.02
N ASP A 18 3.49 -6.80 8.83
CA ASP A 18 3.79 -5.86 9.93
C ASP A 18 3.91 -4.39 9.46
N ASP A 19 4.41 -4.14 8.25
CA ASP A 19 4.52 -2.78 7.72
C ASP A 19 3.15 -2.20 7.37
N VAL A 20 2.22 -3.06 6.96
CA VAL A 20 0.84 -2.69 6.66
C VAL A 20 0.10 -2.37 7.95
N LEU A 21 0.26 -3.19 8.99
CA LEU A 21 -0.32 -2.92 10.31
C LEU A 21 0.17 -1.61 10.89
N LYS A 22 1.45 -1.26 10.67
CA LYS A 22 1.98 0.06 11.07
C LYS A 22 1.33 1.20 10.29
N GLN A 23 1.16 1.05 8.97
CA GLN A 23 0.48 2.04 8.12
C GLN A 23 -0.98 2.23 8.51
N GLU A 24 -1.67 1.14 8.83
CA GLU A 24 -3.04 1.15 9.35
C GLU A 24 -3.12 1.87 10.70
N ALA A 25 -2.30 1.46 11.66
CA ALA A 25 -2.27 2.05 13.00
C ALA A 25 -1.88 3.54 12.98
N SER A 26 -0.99 3.96 12.08
CA SER A 26 -0.58 5.35 11.95
C SER A 26 -1.48 6.18 11.05
N SER A 27 -2.46 5.58 10.36
CA SER A 27 -3.29 6.25 9.35
C SER A 27 -2.44 6.93 8.27
N GLU A 28 -1.40 6.23 7.80
CA GLU A 28 -0.47 6.76 6.80
C GLU A 28 -0.18 5.75 5.68
N ILE A 29 0.03 6.27 4.47
CA ILE A 29 0.62 5.52 3.34
C ILE A 29 2.01 6.07 3.05
N TRP A 30 3.02 5.20 3.05
CA TRP A 30 4.42 5.64 2.91
C TRP A 30 4.97 5.53 1.49
N GLY A 31 5.46 6.61 0.91
CA GLY A 31 6.11 6.65 -0.40
C GLY A 31 7.62 6.43 -0.33
N LYS A 32 8.21 5.86 -1.38
CA LYS A 32 9.68 5.65 -1.52
C LYS A 32 10.14 6.02 -2.94
N PRO A 33 11.45 6.21 -3.18
CA PRO A 33 12.01 6.37 -4.51
C PRO A 33 11.59 5.22 -5.45
N LEU A 34 11.22 5.55 -6.68
CA LEU A 34 10.73 4.56 -7.64
C LEU A 34 11.82 3.61 -8.16
N ARG A 35 13.11 4.03 -8.19
CA ARG A 35 14.31 3.25 -8.61
C ARG A 35 15.61 3.93 -8.11
N LEU A 36 16.75 3.25 -8.25
CA LEU A 36 18.09 3.87 -8.25
C LEU A 36 18.10 5.04 -9.26
N GLY A 37 18.31 6.27 -8.78
CA GLY A 37 18.27 7.51 -9.59
C GLY A 37 16.93 8.26 -9.59
N GLY A 38 15.87 7.71 -8.99
CA GLY A 38 14.65 8.46 -8.71
C GLY A 38 14.91 9.41 -7.53
N LEU A 39 15.22 10.67 -7.82
CA LEU A 39 15.73 11.63 -6.82
C LEU A 39 14.78 11.95 -5.66
N PHE A 40 13.48 11.64 -5.76
CA PHE A 40 12.49 12.06 -4.77
C PHE A 40 11.53 10.94 -4.37
N PRO A 41 11.33 10.70 -3.06
CA PRO A 41 10.30 9.78 -2.57
C PRO A 41 8.91 10.27 -2.98
N LYS A 42 8.06 9.34 -3.42
CA LYS A 42 6.66 9.63 -3.74
C LYS A 42 5.73 8.50 -3.32
N VAL A 43 4.52 8.84 -2.91
CA VAL A 43 3.44 7.86 -2.73
C VAL A 43 2.85 7.59 -4.11
N LYS A 44 2.76 6.31 -4.48
CA LYS A 44 2.10 5.84 -5.70
C LYS A 44 0.88 5.02 -5.31
N ALA A 45 -0.26 5.33 -5.91
CA ALA A 45 -1.49 4.56 -5.79
C ALA A 45 -2.22 4.49 -7.15
N TYR A 46 -3.41 3.93 -7.15
CA TYR A 46 -4.28 3.79 -8.31
C TYR A 46 -5.69 4.29 -7.94
N SER A 47 -6.36 4.97 -8.87
CA SER A 47 -7.66 5.64 -8.71
C SER A 47 -8.88 4.71 -8.81
N MET A 48 -8.76 3.49 -8.31
CA MET A 48 -9.84 2.51 -8.28
C MET A 48 -9.90 1.86 -6.90
N PRO A 49 -11.07 1.38 -6.45
CA PRO A 49 -11.17 0.59 -5.24
C PRO A 49 -10.46 -0.76 -5.37
N LEU A 50 -10.21 -1.42 -4.24
CA LEU A 50 -9.57 -2.74 -4.18
C LEU A 50 -10.64 -3.83 -4.27
N CYS A 51 -10.54 -4.71 -5.27
CA CYS A 51 -11.39 -5.90 -5.40
C CYS A 51 -10.83 -7.01 -4.49
N PHE A 52 -11.47 -7.28 -3.36
CA PHE A 52 -11.33 -8.58 -2.70
C PHE A 52 -12.69 -8.98 -2.15
N GLY A 53 -13.21 -10.12 -2.60
CA GLY A 53 -14.53 -10.61 -2.20
C GLY A 53 -15.73 -9.86 -2.78
N ILE A 54 -15.54 -9.01 -3.79
CA ILE A 54 -16.63 -8.27 -4.47
C ILE A 54 -17.12 -9.06 -5.69
N ALA A 55 -18.43 -9.04 -5.94
CA ALA A 55 -19.07 -9.70 -7.08
C ALA A 55 -18.59 -9.16 -8.44
N ALA A 56 -18.57 -10.01 -9.46
CA ALA A 56 -18.21 -9.66 -10.83
C ALA A 56 -19.06 -8.48 -11.34
N GLY A 57 -18.42 -7.51 -12.00
CA GLY A 57 -19.09 -6.36 -12.63
C GLY A 57 -18.74 -4.97 -12.05
N ILE A 58 -17.93 -4.89 -10.99
CA ILE A 58 -17.35 -3.62 -10.52
C ILE A 58 -15.96 -3.44 -11.14
N GLU A 59 -15.70 -2.28 -11.76
CA GLU A 59 -14.35 -1.89 -12.19
C GLU A 59 -13.49 -1.57 -10.95
N CYS A 60 -12.80 -2.58 -10.43
CA CYS A 60 -11.84 -2.45 -9.34
C CYS A 60 -10.56 -3.23 -9.69
N ALA A 61 -9.50 -3.07 -8.88
CA ALA A 61 -8.27 -3.83 -9.08
C ALA A 61 -8.25 -5.07 -8.18
N ASP A 62 -8.20 -6.26 -8.78
CA ASP A 62 -7.91 -7.51 -8.08
C ASP A 62 -6.47 -7.52 -7.57
N GLY A 63 -6.30 -7.74 -6.26
CA GLY A 63 -4.99 -7.96 -5.66
C GLY A 63 -4.90 -7.62 -4.18
N GLU A 64 -3.80 -8.05 -3.54
CA GLU A 64 -3.44 -7.65 -2.19
C GLU A 64 -3.03 -6.17 -2.15
N GLY A 65 -3.44 -5.45 -1.11
CA GLY A 65 -3.20 -4.03 -1.00
C GLY A 65 -3.94 -3.33 0.12
N ILE A 66 -3.87 -2.00 0.10
CA ILE A 66 -4.55 -1.11 1.04
C ILE A 66 -5.44 -0.18 0.23
N GLU A 67 -6.71 -0.08 0.59
CA GLU A 67 -7.66 0.92 0.09
C GLU A 67 -7.77 2.07 1.09
N PHE A 68 -7.79 3.29 0.59
CA PHE A 68 -7.83 4.48 1.44
C PHE A 68 -8.46 5.68 0.73
N VAL A 69 -8.83 6.67 1.53
CA VAL A 69 -9.19 8.03 1.10
C VAL A 69 -8.27 9.04 1.79
N THR A 70 -8.17 10.26 1.25
CA THR A 70 -7.35 11.32 1.86
C THR A 70 -7.93 12.70 1.57
N ALA A 71 -7.70 13.67 2.46
CA ALA A 71 -8.02 15.07 2.20
C ALA A 71 -6.99 15.76 1.27
N VAL A 72 -5.89 15.08 0.92
CA VAL A 72 -4.80 15.65 0.11
C VAL A 72 -4.99 15.29 -1.37
N PRO A 73 -5.13 16.26 -2.29
CA PRO A 73 -5.24 15.96 -3.71
C PRO A 73 -3.94 15.34 -4.25
N PRO A 74 -4.00 14.44 -5.25
CA PRO A 74 -2.81 13.95 -5.94
C PRO A 74 -2.03 15.10 -6.60
N SER A 75 -0.70 15.03 -6.56
CA SER A 75 0.16 15.96 -7.32
C SER A 75 0.17 15.63 -8.82
N GLU A 76 -0.12 14.38 -9.18
CA GLU A 76 -0.13 13.91 -10.56
C GLU A 76 -1.14 12.76 -10.72
N VAL A 77 -1.89 12.78 -11.83
CA VAL A 77 -2.83 11.73 -12.25
C VAL A 77 -2.49 11.35 -13.68
N LEU A 78 -2.21 10.06 -13.90
CA LEU A 78 -1.89 9.53 -15.22
C LEU A 78 -3.13 8.94 -15.91
N PRO A 79 -3.17 8.89 -17.26
CA PRO A 79 -4.31 8.34 -18.01
C PRO A 79 -4.66 6.88 -17.68
N ASN A 80 -3.71 6.11 -17.13
CA ASN A 80 -3.91 4.73 -16.71
C ASN A 80 -4.42 4.58 -15.26
N GLY A 81 -4.90 5.68 -14.65
CA GLY A 81 -5.42 5.70 -13.29
C GLY A 81 -4.34 5.65 -12.20
N VAL A 82 -3.05 5.73 -12.54
CA VAL A 82 -2.00 5.88 -11.52
C VAL A 82 -2.01 7.29 -10.97
N VAL A 83 -1.93 7.42 -9.65
CA VAL A 83 -1.85 8.71 -8.96
C VAL A 83 -0.60 8.80 -8.09
N TYR A 84 -0.07 10.01 -7.94
CA TYR A 84 1.10 10.28 -7.12
C TYR A 84 0.89 11.43 -6.13
N TRP A 85 1.57 11.34 -4.99
CA TRP A 85 1.85 12.47 -4.10
C TRP A 85 3.36 12.59 -3.95
N THR A 86 3.89 13.76 -4.27
CA THR A 86 5.33 14.07 -4.19
C THR A 86 5.52 15.25 -3.24
N LEU A 87 6.58 15.21 -2.42
CA LEU A 87 6.96 16.35 -1.60
C LEU A 87 7.48 17.47 -2.52
N GLY A 88 6.77 18.60 -2.58
CA GLY A 88 7.22 19.81 -3.26
C GLY A 88 7.93 20.77 -2.31
N GLU A 89 8.33 21.94 -2.82
CA GLU A 89 8.91 23.03 -2.00
C GLU A 89 7.88 23.63 -1.03
N THR A 90 6.62 23.68 -1.45
CA THR A 90 5.51 24.17 -0.61
C THR A 90 4.99 23.04 0.27
N PRO A 91 4.95 23.20 1.60
CA PRO A 91 4.36 22.22 2.50
C PRO A 91 2.88 21.95 2.17
N VAL A 92 2.50 20.69 2.09
CA VAL A 92 1.12 20.26 1.90
C VAL A 92 0.64 19.58 3.18
N PRO A 93 -0.37 20.12 3.90
CA PRO A 93 -0.92 19.47 5.08
C PRO A 93 -1.33 18.03 4.79
N GLY A 94 -0.91 17.09 5.65
CA GLY A 94 -1.14 15.66 5.44
C GLY A 94 -0.12 14.96 4.53
N LEU A 95 0.90 15.66 4.02
CA LEU A 95 2.04 15.06 3.34
C LEU A 95 3.34 15.49 4.05
N ARG A 96 4.10 14.55 4.58
CA ARG A 96 5.32 14.84 5.34
C ARG A 96 6.50 13.97 4.94
N LYS A 97 7.71 14.50 5.08
CA LYS A 97 8.96 13.73 4.99
C LYS A 97 9.16 12.96 6.29
N ILE A 98 9.46 11.66 6.18
CA ILE A 98 9.89 10.82 7.32
C ILE A 98 11.41 10.82 7.40
N ASP A 99 12.06 10.54 6.26
CA ASP A 99 13.51 10.53 6.08
C ASP A 99 13.85 10.90 4.63
N ASP A 100 15.13 10.84 4.23
CA ASP A 100 15.58 11.19 2.88
C ASP A 100 14.98 10.31 1.77
N GLU A 101 14.50 9.12 2.11
CA GLU A 101 13.95 8.14 1.16
C GLU A 101 12.47 7.85 1.40
N THR A 102 11.81 8.52 2.34
CA THR A 102 10.46 8.16 2.73
C THR A 102 9.61 9.40 2.99
N ILE A 103 8.41 9.41 2.41
CA ILE A 103 7.35 10.36 2.74
C ILE A 103 6.13 9.62 3.25
N ALA A 104 5.31 10.26 4.08
CA ALA A 104 4.03 9.75 4.54
C ALA A 104 2.90 10.66 4.07
N LEU A 105 1.87 10.05 3.51
CA LEU A 105 0.57 10.66 3.23
C LEU A 105 -0.41 10.24 4.34
N THR A 106 -1.03 11.20 5.00
CA THR A 106 -2.12 10.98 5.96
C THR A 106 -3.39 10.56 5.21
N VAL A 107 -4.02 9.48 5.66
CA VAL A 107 -5.14 8.83 4.98
C VAL A 107 -6.16 8.30 6.00
N THR A 108 -7.37 8.01 5.53
CA THR A 108 -8.30 7.11 6.20
C THR A 108 -8.27 5.78 5.46
N ILE A 109 -7.79 4.71 6.11
CA ILE A 109 -7.74 3.37 5.51
C ILE A 109 -9.10 2.70 5.65
N SER A 110 -9.72 2.33 4.53
CA SER A 110 -11.04 1.70 4.49
C SER A 110 -10.98 0.18 4.36
N LYS A 111 -9.88 -0.36 3.82
CA LYS A 111 -9.72 -1.79 3.57
C LYS A 111 -8.24 -2.19 3.54
N VAL A 112 -7.91 -3.31 4.17
CA VAL A 112 -6.62 -3.98 4.07
C VAL A 112 -6.83 -5.41 3.60
N VAL A 113 -6.17 -5.81 2.52
CA VAL A 113 -6.25 -7.18 1.97
C VAL A 113 -4.84 -7.72 1.81
N TYR A 114 -4.42 -8.60 2.72
CA TYR A 114 -3.14 -9.28 2.68
C TYR A 114 -3.33 -10.73 3.11
N SER A 115 -2.75 -11.64 2.34
CA SER A 115 -2.47 -13.01 2.77
C SER A 115 -1.30 -13.02 3.73
N GLU A 116 -1.46 -13.73 4.85
CA GLU A 116 -0.35 -14.10 5.72
C GLU A 116 0.57 -15.04 4.94
N ARG A 117 1.66 -14.52 4.36
CA ARG A 117 2.74 -15.41 3.90
C ARG A 117 3.64 -15.70 5.11
N GLY A 118 3.43 -16.84 5.76
CA GLY A 118 4.35 -17.27 6.81
C GLY A 118 4.12 -18.54 7.64
N GLU A 119 3.07 -19.36 7.49
CA GLU A 119 3.19 -20.78 7.86
C GLU A 119 3.61 -21.55 6.61
N LYS A 120 4.81 -22.14 6.65
CA LYS A 120 5.11 -23.24 5.73
C LYS A 120 4.02 -24.31 5.97
N PRO A 121 3.44 -24.93 4.94
CA PRO A 121 2.62 -26.12 5.17
C PRO A 121 3.48 -27.11 5.96
N ASN A 122 2.97 -27.58 7.10
CA ASN A 122 3.62 -28.59 7.93
C ASN A 122 4.18 -29.69 7.01
N GLU A 123 5.50 -29.72 6.88
CA GLU A 123 6.17 -30.87 6.30
C GLU A 123 5.83 -32.05 7.21
N PRO A 124 5.18 -33.12 6.71
CA PRO A 124 4.88 -34.26 7.54
C PRO A 124 6.21 -34.77 8.11
N GLN A 125 6.32 -34.72 9.45
CA GLN A 125 7.47 -35.27 10.15
C GLN A 125 7.64 -36.71 9.68
N ARG A 126 8.71 -36.96 8.91
CA ARG A 126 9.12 -38.33 8.59
C ARG A 126 9.47 -38.97 9.92
N ASN A 127 8.62 -39.87 10.38
CA ASN A 127 8.90 -40.75 11.51
C ASN A 127 10.29 -41.36 11.30
N ALA A 128 11.22 -41.04 12.20
CA ALA A 128 12.51 -41.71 12.26
C ALA A 128 12.29 -43.21 12.53
N PRO A 129 13.10 -44.11 11.95
CA PRO A 129 12.95 -45.54 12.17
C PRO A 129 13.23 -45.88 13.63
N VAL A 130 12.26 -46.52 14.28
CA VAL A 130 12.48 -47.23 15.54
C VAL A 130 13.34 -48.45 15.19
N HIS A 131 14.61 -48.42 15.59
CA HIS A 131 15.46 -49.60 15.51
C HIS A 131 15.11 -50.57 16.66
N PRO A 132 15.10 -51.89 16.38
CA PRO A 132 14.77 -52.94 17.35
C PRO A 132 15.86 -53.17 18.41
#